data_AF-A0A945EX14-F1
#
_entry.id   AF-A0A945EX14-F1
#
_cell.length_a   1.000
_cell.length_b   1.000
_cell.length_c   1.000
_cell.angle_alpha   90.00
_cell.angle_beta   90.00
_cell.angle_gamma   90.00
#
_symmetry.space_group_name_H-M   'P 1'
#
loop_
_entity.id
_entity.type
_entity.pdbx_description
1 polymer ?
#
loop_
_entity_poly.entity_id
_entity_poly.type
_entity_poly.pdbx_seq_one_letter_code
_entity_poly.pdbx_strand_id
1 'polypeptide(L)'
;MHTKVKEFNDYRQKMNDKIIASDNKVIKRIFNLDTNAFKEGHLPKKTKELLGLVASAVLRCDDCVQYHLEASYKLGVSKEEMMETMSIANLIGGTIMIPHLRKAVEYWEALEESNLEIN
;
A
#
# COMPACT_ATOMS: atom_id res chain seq x y z
N MET A 1 6.55 2.11 21.80
CA MET A 1 6.50 0.76 21.20
C MET A 1 6.61 0.98 19.70
N HIS A 2 7.52 0.30 19.00
CA HIS A 2 7.65 0.49 17.55
C HIS A 2 6.37 -0.02 16.88
N THR A 3 5.50 0.88 16.41
CA THR A 3 4.29 0.50 15.68
C THR A 3 4.71 -0.11 14.35
N LYS A 4 4.08 -1.23 13.95
CA LYS A 4 4.37 -1.96 12.71
C LYS A 4 4.44 -1.05 11.47
N VAL A 5 3.61 -0.01 11.46
CA VAL A 5 3.59 1.06 10.46
C VAL A 5 4.91 1.83 10.39
N LYS A 6 5.48 2.19 11.55
CA LYS A 6 6.77 2.89 11.62
C LYS A 6 7.90 1.99 11.11
N GLU A 7 7.93 0.72 11.51
CA GLU A 7 8.96 -0.22 11.05
C GLU A 7 8.94 -0.41 9.53
N PHE A 8 7.74 -0.59 8.96
CA PHE A 8 7.56 -0.67 7.51
C PHE A 8 8.07 0.59 6.80
N ASN A 9 7.65 1.78 7.25
CA ASN A 9 8.04 3.04 6.64
C ASN A 9 9.55 3.33 6.76
N ASP A 10 10.13 3.09 7.94
CA ASP A 10 11.56 3.25 8.18
C ASP A 10 12.38 2.33 7.27
N TYR A 11 11.98 1.06 7.14
CA TYR A 11 12.64 0.10 6.26
C TYR A 11 12.54 0.52 4.78
N ARG A 12 11.33 0.86 4.32
CA ARG A 12 11.07 1.27 2.92
C ARG A 12 11.87 2.51 2.55
N GLN A 13 11.89 3.53 3.40
CA GLN A 13 12.66 4.75 3.18
C GLN A 13 14.16 4.44 3.08
N LYS A 14 14.71 3.69 4.05
CA LYS A 14 16.11 3.30 4.07
C LYS A 14 16.53 2.53 2.80
N MET A 15 15.68 1.63 2.31
CA MET A 15 15.99 0.86 1.10
C MET A 15 15.85 1.69 -0.17
N ASN A 16 14.85 2.57 -0.26
CA ASN A 16 14.69 3.50 -1.38
C ASN A 16 15.92 4.40 -1.52
N ASP A 17 16.44 4.93 -0.41
CA ASP A 17 17.63 5.79 -0.43
C ASP A 17 18.86 5.05 -0.98
N LYS A 18 19.07 3.79 -0.57
CA LYS A 18 20.14 2.94 -1.11
C LYS A 18 19.98 2.66 -2.60
N ILE A 19 18.75 2.35 -3.04
CA ILE A 19 18.46 2.06 -4.45
C ILE A 19 18.71 3.31 -5.30
N ILE A 20 18.24 4.48 -4.87
CA ILE A 20 18.40 5.75 -5.61
C ILE A 20 19.88 6.18 -5.64
N ALA A 21 20.63 5.91 -4.57
CA ALA A 21 22.07 6.19 -4.48
C ALA A 21 22.92 5.38 -5.47
N SER A 22 22.40 4.30 -6.06
CA SER A 22 23.08 3.56 -7.14
C SER A 22 23.23 4.35 -8.44
N ASP A 23 22.60 5.53 -8.53
CA ASP A 23 22.62 6.44 -9.68
C ASP A 23 22.21 5.82 -11.03
N ASN A 24 21.40 4.76 -10.99
CA ASN A 24 20.91 4.13 -12.21
C ASN A 24 19.75 4.92 -12.83
N LYS A 25 19.94 5.40 -14.07
CA LYS A 25 18.95 6.20 -14.82
C LYS A 25 17.62 5.48 -15.05
N VAL A 26 17.63 4.17 -15.30
CA VAL A 26 16.40 3.39 -15.56
C VAL A 26 15.60 3.26 -14.28
N ILE A 27 16.25 2.90 -13.17
CA ILE A 27 15.61 2.77 -11.85
C ILE A 27 14.97 4.09 -11.43
N LYS A 28 15.71 5.21 -11.51
CA LYS A 28 15.17 6.54 -11.18
C LYS A 28 13.92 6.91 -11.98
N ARG A 29 13.88 6.55 -13.27
CA ARG A 29 12.71 6.77 -14.12
C ARG A 29 11.52 5.93 -13.70
N ILE A 30 11.72 4.67 -13.35
CA ILE A 30 10.64 3.78 -12.88
C ILE A 30 10.03 4.32 -11.58
N PHE A 31 10.85 4.71 -10.60
CA PHE A 31 10.38 5.32 -9.35
C PHE A 31 9.59 6.60 -9.59
N ASN A 32 10.05 7.43 -10.52
CA ASN A 32 9.33 8.65 -10.89
C ASN A 32 8.00 8.35 -11.59
N LEU A 33 7.95 7.36 -12.49
CA LEU A 33 6.73 6.94 -13.16
C LEU A 33 5.71 6.38 -12.18
N ASP A 34 6.13 5.53 -11.24
CA ASP A 34 5.29 5.01 -10.16
C ASP A 34 4.63 6.15 -9.38
N THR A 35 5.43 7.09 -8.86
CA THR A 35 4.92 8.28 -8.15
C THR A 35 3.93 9.10 -8.99
N ASN A 36 4.21 9.27 -10.28
CA ASN A 36 3.35 10.05 -11.17
C ASN A 36 2.05 9.32 -11.55
N ALA A 37 2.06 7.99 -11.65
CA ALA A 37 0.89 7.20 -12.01
C ALA A 37 -0.26 7.38 -10.99
N PHE A 38 0.08 7.48 -9.71
CA PHE A 38 -0.86 7.68 -8.59
C PHE A 38 -1.21 9.15 -8.30
N LYS A 39 -0.70 10.12 -9.08
CA LYS A 39 -1.18 11.52 -8.98
C LYS A 39 -2.63 11.63 -9.41
N GLU A 40 -3.37 12.53 -8.77
CA GLU A 40 -4.76 12.81 -9.15
C GLU A 40 -4.87 13.30 -10.61
N GLY A 41 -5.97 12.95 -11.26
CA GLY A 41 -6.29 13.35 -12.63
C GLY A 41 -7.77 13.10 -12.89
N HIS A 42 -8.11 12.51 -14.04
CA HIS A 42 -9.49 12.11 -14.33
C HIS A 42 -10.06 11.08 -13.33
N LEU A 43 -9.17 10.27 -12.74
CA LEU A 43 -9.51 9.42 -11.60
C LEU A 43 -9.04 10.11 -10.31
N PRO A 44 -9.91 10.22 -9.29
CA PRO A 44 -9.50 10.68 -7.97
C PRO A 44 -8.35 9.85 -7.43
N LYS A 45 -7.49 10.48 -6.62
CA LYS A 45 -6.34 9.78 -6.02
C LYS A 45 -6.78 8.56 -5.19
N LYS A 46 -7.87 8.70 -4.43
CA LYS A 46 -8.49 7.61 -3.66
C LYS A 46 -8.77 6.38 -4.52
N THR A 47 -9.41 6.58 -5.68
CA THR A 47 -9.69 5.51 -6.64
C THR A 47 -8.41 4.86 -7.16
N LYS A 48 -7.39 5.66 -7.48
CA LYS A 48 -6.10 5.12 -7.97
C LYS A 48 -5.40 4.24 -6.92
N GLU A 49 -5.39 4.65 -5.65
CA GLU A 49 -4.80 3.83 -4.58
C GLU A 49 -5.54 2.50 -4.38
N LEU A 50 -6.88 2.50 -4.49
CA LEU A 50 -7.66 1.25 -4.47
C LEU A 50 -7.34 0.34 -5.67
N LEU A 51 -7.13 0.91 -6.86
CA LEU A 51 -6.66 0.13 -8.03
C LEU A 51 -5.27 -0.46 -7.79
N GLY A 52 -4.36 0.33 -7.20
CA GLY A 52 -3.03 -0.13 -6.79
C GLY A 52 -3.09 -1.25 -5.75
N LEU A 53 -4.00 -1.14 -4.77
CA LEU A 53 -4.26 -2.16 -3.77
C LEU A 53 -4.73 -3.47 -4.40
N VAL A 54 -5.72 -3.45 -5.30
CA VAL A 54 -6.18 -4.66 -6.01
C VAL A 54 -5.06 -5.27 -6.82
N ALA A 55 -4.34 -4.47 -7.61
CA ALA A 55 -3.23 -4.95 -8.45
C ALA A 55 -2.12 -5.60 -7.62
N SER A 56 -1.74 -4.96 -6.51
CA SER A 56 -0.73 -5.46 -5.57
C SER A 56 -1.17 -6.73 -4.88
N ALA A 57 -2.44 -6.78 -4.47
CA ALA A 57 -3.05 -7.93 -3.85
C ALA A 57 -3.00 -9.12 -4.81
N VAL A 58 -3.55 -9.04 -6.03
CA VAL A 58 -3.54 -10.19 -6.97
C VAL A 58 -2.13 -10.63 -7.40
N LEU A 59 -1.13 -9.73 -7.32
CA LEU A 59 0.29 -10.05 -7.53
C LEU A 59 0.97 -10.63 -6.27
N ARG A 60 0.30 -10.67 -5.13
CA ARG A 60 0.78 -11.21 -3.84
C ARG A 60 2.02 -10.50 -3.31
N CYS A 61 2.11 -9.19 -3.53
CA CYS A 61 3.18 -8.35 -3.01
C CYS A 61 2.80 -7.71 -1.66
N ASP A 62 3.26 -8.28 -0.55
CA ASP A 62 2.91 -7.79 0.80
C ASP A 62 3.33 -6.32 1.03
N ASP A 63 4.56 -5.94 0.68
CA ASP A 63 5.03 -4.55 0.84
C ASP A 63 4.21 -3.57 -0.01
N CYS A 64 3.82 -3.98 -1.22
CA CYS A 64 2.99 -3.16 -2.11
C CYS A 64 1.58 -3.00 -1.54
N VAL A 65 1.01 -4.08 -0.98
CA VAL A 65 -0.29 -4.03 -0.29
C VAL A 65 -0.22 -3.09 0.91
N GLN A 66 0.79 -3.20 1.76
CA GLN A 66 0.98 -2.30 2.91
C GLN A 66 1.09 -0.83 2.50
N TYR A 67 1.86 -0.55 1.44
CA TYR A 67 1.98 0.80 0.88
C TYR A 67 0.62 1.37 0.46
N HIS A 68 -0.16 0.62 -0.34
CA HIS A 68 -1.45 1.09 -0.82
C HIS A 68 -2.52 1.14 0.27
N LEU A 69 -2.47 0.28 1.30
CA LEU A 69 -3.34 0.39 2.47
C LEU A 69 -3.09 1.68 3.24
N GLU A 70 -1.82 2.01 3.52
CA GLU A 70 -1.47 3.24 4.23
C GLU A 70 -1.83 4.49 3.41
N ALA A 71 -1.56 4.48 2.10
CA ALA A 71 -1.95 5.58 1.22
C ALA A 71 -3.48 5.74 1.16
N SER A 72 -4.22 4.64 1.06
CA SER A 72 -5.69 4.61 1.09
C SER A 72 -6.25 5.15 2.40
N TYR A 73 -5.70 4.71 3.54
CA TYR A 73 -6.09 5.16 4.87
C TYR A 73 -5.90 6.67 5.03
N LYS A 74 -4.75 7.21 4.61
CA LYS A 74 -4.47 8.66 4.62
C LYS A 74 -5.40 9.47 3.73
N LEU A 75 -6.03 8.85 2.73
CA LEU A 75 -7.03 9.47 1.85
C LEU A 75 -8.47 9.27 2.34
N GLY A 76 -8.67 8.74 3.57
CA GLY A 76 -9.98 8.55 4.16
C GLY A 76 -10.77 7.39 3.53
N VAL A 77 -10.10 6.37 2.99
CA VAL A 77 -10.76 5.10 2.69
C VAL A 77 -11.24 4.47 3.99
N SER A 78 -12.52 4.08 4.04
CA SER A 78 -13.09 3.40 5.20
C SER A 78 -12.67 1.93 5.24
N LYS A 79 -12.81 1.28 6.41
CA LYS A 79 -12.55 -0.15 6.55
C LYS A 79 -13.46 -0.98 5.63
N GLU A 80 -14.70 -0.54 5.45
CA GLU A 80 -15.69 -1.16 4.57
C GLU A 80 -15.25 -1.07 3.10
N GLU A 81 -14.86 0.11 2.62
CA GLU A 81 -14.35 0.30 1.25
C GLU A 81 -13.08 -0.54 1.00
N MET A 82 -12.18 -0.62 2.00
CA MET A 82 -10.98 -1.46 1.93
C MET A 82 -11.35 -2.95 1.83
N MET A 83 -12.28 -3.43 2.66
CA MET A 83 -12.71 -4.83 2.64
C MET A 83 -13.46 -5.21 1.35
N GLU A 84 -14.29 -4.31 0.79
CA GLU A 84 -14.91 -4.51 -0.52
C GLU A 84 -13.85 -4.64 -1.62
N THR A 85 -12.82 -3.79 -1.59
CA THR A 85 -11.70 -3.83 -2.52
C THR A 85 -10.93 -5.16 -2.42
N MET A 86 -10.63 -5.61 -1.19
CA MET A 86 -9.95 -6.87 -0.94
C MET A 86 -10.80 -8.09 -1.29
N SER A 87 -12.13 -8.00 -1.18
CA SER A 87 -13.06 -9.05 -1.62
C SER A 87 -12.94 -9.29 -3.13
N ILE A 88 -12.91 -8.21 -3.93
CA ILE A 88 -12.68 -8.30 -5.38
C ILE A 88 -11.31 -8.91 -5.69
N ALA A 89 -10.26 -8.46 -5.00
CA ALA A 89 -8.92 -9.01 -5.18
C ALA A 89 -8.83 -10.51 -4.82
N ASN A 90 -9.49 -10.95 -3.75
CA ASN A 90 -9.51 -12.35 -3.34
C ASN A 90 -10.35 -13.22 -4.29
N LEU A 91 -11.45 -12.70 -4.84
CA LEU A 91 -12.23 -13.38 -5.89
C LEU A 91 -11.36 -13.64 -7.13
N ILE A 92 -10.63 -12.62 -7.59
CA ILE A 92 -9.79 -12.70 -8.80
C ILE A 92 -8.53 -13.54 -8.55
N GLY A 93 -7.87 -13.34 -7.40
CA GLY A 93 -6.62 -14.01 -7.04
C GLY A 93 -6.78 -15.42 -6.47
N GLY A 94 -8.01 -15.83 -6.11
CA GLY A 94 -8.33 -17.14 -5.56
C GLY A 94 -7.84 -17.33 -4.12
N THR A 95 -7.96 -18.56 -3.60
CA THR A 95 -7.68 -18.88 -2.18
C THR A 95 -6.23 -18.64 -1.75
N ILE A 96 -5.30 -18.59 -2.70
CA ILE A 96 -3.89 -18.24 -2.45
C ILE A 96 -3.71 -16.79 -1.97
N MET A 97 -4.73 -15.94 -2.12
CA MET A 97 -4.76 -14.59 -1.57
C MET A 97 -5.00 -14.53 -0.07
N ILE A 98 -5.59 -15.57 0.51
CA ILE A 98 -6.01 -15.57 1.93
C ILE A 98 -4.85 -15.25 2.89
N PRO A 99 -3.62 -15.80 2.74
CA PRO A 99 -2.50 -15.41 3.59
C PRO A 99 -2.12 -13.93 3.48
N HIS A 100 -2.19 -13.36 2.28
CA HIS A 100 -1.92 -11.94 2.04
C HIS A 100 -3.04 -11.05 2.59
N LEU A 101 -4.29 -11.50 2.49
CA LEU A 101 -5.45 -10.84 3.11
C LEU A 101 -5.32 -10.77 4.63
N ARG A 102 -4.85 -11.85 5.29
CA ARG A 102 -4.61 -11.82 6.75
C ARG A 102 -3.60 -10.73 7.13
N LYS A 103 -2.48 -10.64 6.40
CA LYS A 103 -1.46 -9.60 6.61
C LYS A 103 -2.00 -8.19 6.31
N ALA A 104 -2.84 -8.06 5.28
CA ALA A 104 -3.49 -6.79 4.93
C ALA A 104 -4.39 -6.29 6.06
N VAL A 105 -5.27 -7.15 6.59
CA VAL A 105 -6.16 -6.81 7.72
C VAL A 105 -5.34 -6.45 8.96
N GLU A 106 -4.33 -7.25 9.30
CA GLU A 106 -3.44 -6.98 10.44
C GLU A 106 -2.70 -5.65 10.29
N TYR A 107 -2.27 -5.29 9.08
CA TYR A 107 -1.64 -3.99 8.83
C TYR A 107 -2.64 -2.83 8.90
N TRP A 108 -3.87 -3.03 8.43
CA TRP A 108 -4.93 -2.03 8.55
C TRP A 108 -5.28 -1.72 10.01
N GLU A 109 -5.38 -2.74 10.87
CA GLU A 109 -5.59 -2.55 12.31
C GLU A 109 -4.43 -1.76 12.94
N ALA A 110 -3.19 -2.03 12.54
CA ALA A 110 -2.05 -1.25 12.99
C ALA A 110 -2.11 0.24 12.54
N LEU A 111 -2.70 0.54 11.38
CA LEU A 111 -2.95 1.91 10.95
C LEU A 111 -4.02 2.59 11.82
N GLU A 112 -5.12 1.88 12.11
CA GLU A 112 -6.19 2.35 13.00
C GLU A 112 -5.64 2.68 14.40
N GLU A 113 -4.84 1.79 14.98
CA GLU A 113 -4.17 1.99 16.27
C GLU A 113 -3.20 3.17 16.26
N SER A 114 -2.37 3.31 15.21
CA SER A 114 -1.42 4.42 15.11
C SER A 114 -2.07 5.80 15.05
N ASN A 115 -3.31 5.89 14.55
CA ASN A 115 -4.06 7.14 14.49
C ASN A 115 -4.74 7.47 15.83
N LEU A 116 -4.99 6.47 16.68
CA LEU A 116 -5.48 6.67 18.05
C LEU A 116 -4.38 7.21 18.98
N GLU A 117 -3.10 7.02 18.65
CA GLU A 117 -1.98 7.58 19.43
C GLU A 117 -1.68 9.06 19.12
N ILE A 118 -2.26 9.60 18.04
CA ILE A 118 -2.03 10.97 17.56
C ILE A 118 -3.19 11.93 17.92
N ASN A 119 -4.33 11.39 18.37
CA ASN A 119 -5.50 12.13 18.86
C ASN A 119 -5.64 12.03 20.38
#